data_AF-A0A1R0V179-F1
#
_entry.id   AF-A0A1R0V179-F1
#
_cell.length_a   1.000
_cell.length_b   1.000
_cell.length_c   1.000
_cell.angle_alpha   90.00
_cell.angle_beta   90.00
_cell.angle_gamma   90.00
#
_symmetry.space_group_name_H-M   'P 1'
#
loop_
_entity.id
_entity.type
_entity.pdbx_description
1 polymer ?
#
loop_
_entity_poly.entity_id
_entity_poly.type
_entity_poly.pdbx_seq_one_letter_code
_entity_poly.pdbx_strand_id
1 'polypeptide(L)'
;MENFSRRFGITLNIVLAVVCGIWTFVAIRHLAFITAVIAAGLGITWLFIASQLAASKNAAIEAEFDEAGTLLRPDSRIEAAQRRSNGALALSGLSMVIAWLSGLLYLPLPDGVEQVFPIAFGATGLVAGWFWFVFKRQGGTSYLLLTPETFKFPNLGSLNSGKWDDIASVTDRLPAEERFWTPMVITMRDGSILTMDSPGSYTPKGTALIELMRFYWRHPEQRHELTDGGALDRLRTMEPQRSPRAKP
;
A
#
# COMPACT_ATOMS: atom_id res chain seq x y z
N MET A 1 -4.72 -12.71 16.77
CA MET A 1 -5.70 -12.12 15.82
C MET A 1 -5.07 -11.72 14.49
N GLU A 2 -3.88 -11.11 14.45
CA GLU A 2 -3.21 -10.66 13.20
C GLU A 2 -2.91 -11.77 12.17
N ASN A 3 -2.38 -12.91 12.61
CA ASN A 3 -2.18 -14.07 11.73
C ASN A 3 -3.50 -14.55 11.12
N PHE A 4 -4.61 -14.39 11.84
CA PHE A 4 -5.94 -14.73 11.38
C PHE A 4 -6.43 -13.72 10.32
N SER A 5 -6.37 -12.41 10.58
CA SER A 5 -6.80 -11.39 9.62
C SER A 5 -6.02 -11.45 8.31
N ARG A 6 -4.69 -11.68 8.37
CA ARG A 6 -3.87 -11.84 7.15
C ARG A 6 -4.18 -13.12 6.40
N ARG A 7 -4.27 -14.27 7.10
CA ARG A 7 -4.62 -15.55 6.46
C ARG A 7 -6.01 -15.47 5.85
N PHE A 8 -6.96 -14.88 6.55
CA PHE A 8 -8.30 -14.63 6.06
C PHE A 8 -8.27 -13.76 4.80
N GLY A 9 -7.54 -12.64 4.82
CA GLY A 9 -7.36 -11.79 3.64
C GLY A 9 -6.75 -12.54 2.45
N ILE A 10 -5.70 -13.33 2.66
CA ILE A 10 -5.09 -14.15 1.60
C ILE A 10 -6.11 -15.16 1.05
N THR A 11 -6.78 -15.92 1.93
CA THR A 11 -7.78 -16.91 1.53
C THR A 11 -8.93 -16.27 0.75
N LEU A 12 -9.45 -15.13 1.21
CA LEU A 12 -10.50 -14.38 0.54
C LEU A 12 -10.09 -13.97 -0.87
N ASN A 13 -8.88 -13.42 -1.03
CA ASN A 13 -8.37 -13.01 -2.34
C ASN A 13 -8.15 -14.21 -3.28
N ILE A 14 -7.71 -15.36 -2.75
CA ILE A 14 -7.61 -16.59 -3.55
C ILE A 14 -9.00 -17.07 -4.00
N VAL A 15 -9.99 -17.05 -3.12
CA VAL A 15 -11.38 -17.41 -3.47
C VAL A 15 -11.91 -16.48 -4.57
N LEU A 16 -11.70 -15.16 -4.45
CA LEU A 16 -12.08 -14.20 -5.48
C LEU A 16 -11.37 -14.47 -6.82
N ALA A 17 -10.08 -14.81 -6.79
CA ALA A 17 -9.35 -15.20 -7.99
C ALA A 17 -9.93 -16.46 -8.65
N VAL A 18 -10.33 -17.46 -7.86
CA VAL A 18 -10.98 -18.69 -8.36
C VAL A 18 -12.34 -18.38 -8.97
N VAL A 19 -13.16 -17.54 -8.33
CA VAL A 19 -14.45 -17.09 -8.88
C VAL A 19 -14.26 -16.38 -10.22
N CYS A 20 -13.28 -15.49 -10.32
CA CYS A 20 -12.90 -14.86 -11.58
C CYS A 20 -12.46 -15.89 -12.63
N GLY A 21 -11.69 -16.92 -12.23
CA GLY A 21 -11.28 -18.00 -13.12
C GLY A 21 -12.45 -18.83 -13.66
N ILE A 22 -13.45 -19.13 -12.81
CA ILE A 22 -14.69 -19.78 -13.23
C ILE A 22 -15.43 -18.88 -14.24
N TRP A 23 -15.55 -17.58 -13.96
CA TRP A 23 -16.19 -16.64 -14.87
C TRP A 23 -15.46 -16.54 -16.22
N THR A 24 -14.12 -16.51 -16.22
CA THR A 24 -13.31 -16.60 -17.44
C THR A 24 -13.63 -17.88 -18.23
N PHE A 25 -13.69 -19.04 -17.57
CA PHE A 25 -14.01 -20.31 -18.23
C PHE A 25 -15.41 -20.30 -18.85
N VAL A 26 -16.42 -19.83 -18.11
CA VAL A 26 -17.80 -19.71 -18.61
C VAL A 26 -17.85 -18.75 -19.81
N ALA A 27 -17.20 -17.59 -19.74
CA ALA A 27 -17.15 -16.63 -20.84
C ALA A 27 -16.52 -17.23 -22.11
N ILE A 28 -15.45 -18.02 -21.98
CA ILE A 28 -14.83 -18.74 -23.11
C ILE A 28 -15.82 -19.74 -23.72
N ARG A 29 -16.56 -20.49 -22.90
CA ARG A 29 -17.59 -21.44 -23.37
C ARG A 29 -18.70 -20.75 -24.17
N HIS A 30 -19.00 -19.49 -23.87
CA HIS A 30 -19.96 -18.66 -24.59
C HIS A 30 -19.33 -17.80 -25.70
N LEU A 31 -18.05 -18.01 -26.04
CA LEU A 31 -17.29 -17.23 -27.03
C LEU A 31 -17.21 -15.72 -26.73
N ALA A 32 -17.46 -15.33 -25.48
CA ALA A 32 -17.39 -13.96 -24.99
C ALA A 32 -15.94 -13.60 -24.59
N PHE A 33 -15.03 -13.56 -25.55
CA PHE A 33 -13.59 -13.39 -25.30
C PHE A 33 -13.22 -12.08 -24.57
N ILE A 34 -13.93 -10.98 -24.85
CA ILE A 34 -13.70 -9.70 -24.15
C ILE A 34 -13.98 -9.85 -22.65
N THR A 35 -15.09 -10.51 -22.32
CA THR A 35 -15.46 -10.81 -20.93
C THR A 35 -14.43 -11.73 -20.29
N ALA A 36 -13.95 -12.75 -21.02
CA ALA A 36 -12.93 -13.67 -20.51
C ALA A 36 -11.63 -12.94 -20.12
N VAL A 37 -11.18 -11.98 -20.94
CA VAL A 37 -10.00 -11.15 -20.67
C VAL A 37 -10.22 -10.24 -19.44
N ILE A 38 -11.38 -9.59 -19.35
CA ILE A 38 -11.73 -8.75 -18.18
C ILE A 38 -11.72 -9.59 -16.89
N ALA A 39 -12.41 -10.73 -16.91
CA ALA A 39 -12.49 -11.63 -15.76
C ALA A 39 -11.10 -12.15 -15.36
N ALA A 40 -10.24 -12.48 -16.33
CA ALA A 40 -8.87 -12.91 -16.07
C ALA A 40 -8.03 -11.79 -15.45
N GLY A 41 -8.16 -10.55 -15.93
CA GLY A 41 -7.48 -9.37 -15.38
C GLY A 41 -7.91 -9.07 -13.93
N LEU A 42 -9.20 -9.22 -13.62
CA LEU A 42 -9.69 -9.14 -12.24
C LEU A 42 -9.11 -10.27 -11.37
N GLY A 43 -9.06 -11.51 -11.88
CA GLY A 43 -8.43 -12.63 -11.18
C GLY A 43 -6.96 -12.36 -10.85
N ILE A 44 -6.20 -11.83 -11.80
CA ILE A 44 -4.80 -11.44 -11.63
C ILE A 44 -4.66 -10.33 -10.56
N THR A 45 -5.59 -9.38 -10.53
CA THR A 45 -5.63 -8.32 -9.51
C THR A 45 -5.69 -8.91 -8.09
N TRP A 46 -6.59 -9.88 -7.87
CA TRP A 46 -6.73 -10.54 -6.58
C TRP A 46 -5.49 -11.35 -6.19
N LEU A 47 -4.83 -11.99 -7.16
CA LEU A 47 -3.56 -12.69 -6.92
C LEU A 47 -2.44 -11.72 -6.51
N PHE A 48 -2.37 -10.53 -7.12
CA PHE A 48 -1.40 -9.52 -6.70
C PHE A 48 -1.68 -9.02 -5.28
N ILE A 49 -2.93 -8.76 -4.93
CA ILE A 49 -3.32 -8.38 -3.56
C ILE A 49 -2.96 -9.49 -2.56
N ALA A 50 -3.24 -10.75 -2.87
CA ALA A 50 -2.84 -11.88 -2.04
C ALA A 50 -1.30 -11.96 -1.86
N SER A 51 -0.54 -11.74 -2.94
CA SER A 51 0.92 -11.72 -2.91
C SER A 51 1.47 -10.57 -2.05
N GLN A 52 0.84 -9.40 -2.09
CA GLN A 52 1.18 -8.24 -1.26
C GLN A 52 0.94 -8.54 0.22
N LEU A 53 -0.22 -9.11 0.57
CA LEU A 53 -0.51 -9.54 1.95
C LEU A 53 0.46 -10.63 2.43
N ALA A 54 0.91 -11.52 1.55
CA ALA A 54 1.90 -12.53 1.92
C ALA A 54 3.29 -11.91 2.14
N ALA A 55 3.68 -10.95 1.30
CA ALA A 55 4.96 -10.24 1.38
C ALA A 55 5.05 -9.35 2.63
N SER A 56 3.95 -8.72 3.05
CA SER A 56 3.93 -7.82 4.23
C SER A 56 4.39 -8.47 5.53
N LYS A 57 4.31 -9.80 5.65
CA LYS A 57 4.84 -10.54 6.80
C LYS A 57 6.34 -10.33 6.98
N ASN A 58 7.07 -10.23 5.87
CA ASN A 58 8.53 -10.13 5.85
C ASN A 58 8.96 -8.84 5.16
N ALA A 59 8.12 -7.79 5.23
CA ALA A 59 8.45 -6.49 4.69
C ALA A 59 9.82 -6.07 5.24
N ALA A 60 10.76 -5.83 4.33
CA ALA A 60 12.06 -5.29 4.67
C ALA A 60 12.13 -3.88 4.11
N ILE A 61 12.44 -2.91 4.97
CA ILE A 61 12.72 -1.54 4.53
C ILE A 61 13.94 -1.58 3.58
N GLU A 62 13.85 -0.83 2.49
CA GLU A 62 15.02 -0.48 1.69
C GLU A 62 15.51 0.87 2.21
N ALA A 63 16.69 0.89 2.81
CA ALA A 63 17.27 2.10 3.38
C ALA A 63 18.56 2.44 2.64
N GLU A 64 18.65 3.68 2.19
CA GLU A 64 19.85 4.29 1.68
C GLU A 64 20.19 5.47 2.59
N PHE A 65 21.46 5.69 2.88
CA PHE A 65 21.92 6.86 3.62
C PHE A 65 23.09 7.50 2.89
N ASP A 66 23.15 8.82 2.97
CA ASP A 66 24.23 9.64 2.45
C ASP A 66 24.48 10.83 3.40
N GLU A 67 25.38 11.72 3.00
CA GLU A 67 25.71 12.93 3.77
C GLU A 67 24.51 13.89 3.92
N ALA A 68 23.47 13.76 3.10
CA ALA A 68 22.27 14.59 3.18
C ALA A 68 21.20 14.01 4.13
N GLY A 69 21.20 12.70 4.34
CA GLY A 69 20.33 12.04 5.31
C GLY A 69 20.06 10.57 5.01
N THR A 70 19.00 10.04 5.62
CA THR A 70 18.54 8.66 5.44
C THR A 70 17.25 8.66 4.63
N LEU A 71 17.27 7.97 3.48
CA LEU A 71 16.11 7.69 2.65
C LEU A 71 15.60 6.27 2.95
N LEU A 72 14.41 6.18 3.52
CA LEU A 72 13.69 4.92 3.72
C LEU A 72 12.66 4.75 2.61
N ARG A 73 12.61 3.56 2.01
CA ARG A 73 11.62 3.16 1.01
C ARG A 73 10.90 1.89 1.48
N PRO A 74 9.61 1.73 1.12
CA PRO A 74 8.90 0.49 1.32
C PRO A 74 9.58 -0.69 0.62
N ASP A 75 9.24 -1.91 1.04
CA ASP A 75 9.71 -3.12 0.36
C ASP A 75 9.30 -3.10 -1.12
N SER A 76 10.28 -3.20 -2.03
CA SER A 76 10.06 -3.15 -3.48
C SER A 76 9.09 -4.22 -3.98
N ARG A 77 8.93 -5.34 -3.28
CA ARG A 77 7.97 -6.40 -3.62
C ARG A 77 6.54 -5.95 -3.37
N ILE A 78 6.30 -5.27 -2.23
CA ILE A 78 4.99 -4.74 -1.85
C ILE A 78 4.62 -3.63 -2.81
N GLU A 79 5.56 -2.73 -3.11
CA GLU A 79 5.35 -1.64 -4.06
C GLU A 79 5.06 -2.16 -5.48
N ALA A 80 5.85 -3.12 -5.96
CA ALA A 80 5.64 -3.71 -7.28
C ALA A 80 4.29 -4.44 -7.38
N ALA A 81 3.90 -5.18 -6.34
CA ALA A 81 2.60 -5.85 -6.29
C ALA A 81 1.43 -4.85 -6.30
N GLN A 82 1.50 -3.78 -5.49
CA GLN A 82 0.50 -2.72 -5.45
C GLN A 82 0.37 -1.99 -6.80
N ARG A 83 1.50 -1.71 -7.45
CA ARG A 83 1.51 -1.04 -8.75
C ARG A 83 0.87 -1.91 -9.84
N ARG A 84 1.16 -3.22 -9.82
CA ARG A 84 0.58 -4.19 -10.76
C ARG A 84 -0.90 -4.44 -10.49
N SER A 85 -1.33 -4.54 -9.23
CA SER A 85 -2.74 -4.69 -8.88
C SER A 85 -3.56 -3.47 -9.32
N ASN A 86 -3.09 -2.25 -9.04
CA ASN A 86 -3.78 -1.03 -9.45
C ASN A 86 -3.88 -0.92 -10.98
N GLY A 87 -2.80 -1.24 -11.71
CA GLY A 87 -2.82 -1.24 -13.18
C GLY A 87 -3.78 -2.28 -13.76
N ALA A 88 -3.76 -3.51 -13.24
CA ALA A 88 -4.66 -4.58 -13.68
C ALA A 88 -6.14 -4.26 -13.38
N LEU A 89 -6.43 -3.70 -12.20
CA LEU A 89 -7.76 -3.28 -11.79
C LEU A 89 -8.28 -2.11 -12.61
N ALA A 90 -7.43 -1.13 -12.88
CA ALA A 90 -7.78 0.00 -13.74
C ALA A 90 -8.12 -0.46 -15.15
N LEU A 91 -7.26 -1.28 -15.76
CA LEU A 91 -7.50 -1.80 -17.10
C LEU A 91 -8.76 -2.65 -17.17
N SER A 92 -8.95 -3.57 -16.22
CA SER A 92 -10.11 -4.48 -16.21
C SER A 92 -11.41 -3.73 -15.92
N GLY A 93 -11.41 -2.81 -14.94
CA GLY A 93 -12.59 -2.02 -14.58
C GLY A 93 -13.04 -1.08 -15.70
N LEU A 94 -12.11 -0.37 -16.34
CA LEU A 94 -12.42 0.49 -17.48
C LEU A 94 -12.89 -0.32 -18.69
N SER A 95 -12.21 -1.44 -18.98
CA SER A 95 -12.62 -2.33 -20.08
C SER A 95 -14.01 -2.92 -19.84
N MET A 96 -14.38 -3.16 -18.57
CA MET A 96 -15.71 -3.64 -18.23
C MET A 96 -16.81 -2.63 -18.49
N VAL A 97 -16.60 -1.35 -18.16
CA VAL A 97 -17.55 -0.28 -18.50
C VAL A 97 -17.68 -0.16 -20.02
N ILE A 98 -16.56 -0.18 -20.75
CA ILE A 98 -16.58 -0.08 -22.22
C ILE A 98 -17.32 -1.27 -22.84
N ALA A 99 -17.02 -2.50 -22.40
CA ALA A 99 -17.68 -3.70 -22.87
C ALA A 99 -19.18 -3.70 -22.54
N TRP A 100 -19.57 -3.19 -21.37
CA TRP A 100 -20.97 -3.03 -20.98
C TRP A 100 -21.70 -2.05 -21.88
N LEU A 101 -21.15 -0.85 -22.08
CA LEU A 101 -21.74 0.17 -22.96
C LEU A 101 -21.81 -0.29 -24.43
N SER A 102 -20.92 -1.17 -24.85
CA SER A 102 -20.89 -1.72 -26.21
C SER A 102 -21.78 -2.95 -26.40
N GLY A 103 -22.42 -3.47 -25.34
CA GLY A 103 -23.20 -4.71 -25.40
C GLY A 103 -22.36 -5.98 -25.59
N LEU A 104 -21.04 -5.91 -25.35
CA LEU A 104 -20.08 -7.00 -25.52
C LEU A 104 -19.74 -7.72 -24.21
N LEU A 105 -20.30 -7.24 -23.09
CA LEU A 105 -20.10 -7.82 -21.77
C LEU A 105 -21.12 -8.93 -21.52
N TYR A 106 -20.61 -10.13 -21.27
CA TYR A 106 -21.41 -11.27 -20.85
C TYR A 106 -21.43 -11.34 -19.32
N LEU A 107 -22.60 -11.06 -18.73
CA LEU A 107 -22.80 -11.12 -17.29
C LEU A 107 -23.80 -12.24 -16.96
N PRO A 108 -23.38 -13.36 -16.33
CA PRO A 108 -24.30 -14.41 -15.91
C PRO A 108 -24.93 -14.05 -14.55
N LEU A 109 -25.54 -12.87 -14.43
CA LEU A 109 -26.20 -12.42 -13.20
C LEU A 109 -27.72 -12.29 -13.40
N PRO A 110 -28.53 -12.40 -12.32
CA PRO A 110 -29.96 -12.15 -12.40
C PRO A 110 -30.29 -10.71 -12.83
N ASP A 111 -31.46 -10.55 -13.46
CA ASP A 111 -32.01 -9.25 -13.83
C ASP A 111 -32.05 -8.29 -12.62
N GLY A 112 -31.58 -7.06 -12.80
CA GLY A 112 -31.60 -6.00 -11.79
C GLY A 112 -30.25 -5.68 -11.12
N VAL A 113 -29.25 -6.56 -11.22
CA VAL A 113 -27.86 -6.27 -10.74
C VAL A 113 -26.84 -6.09 -11.86
N GLU A 114 -27.24 -6.31 -13.12
CA GLU A 114 -26.36 -6.28 -14.29
C GLU A 114 -25.67 -4.93 -14.52
N GLN A 115 -26.31 -3.84 -14.12
CA GLN A 115 -25.78 -2.47 -14.29
C GLN A 115 -24.88 -2.05 -13.13
N VAL A 116 -25.13 -2.58 -11.92
CA VAL A 116 -24.39 -2.22 -10.71
C VAL A 116 -22.93 -2.67 -10.83
N PHE A 117 -22.72 -3.86 -11.38
CA PHE A 117 -21.39 -4.49 -11.45
C PHE A 117 -20.42 -3.70 -12.36
N PRO A 118 -20.75 -3.38 -13.63
CA PRO A 118 -19.91 -2.53 -14.49
C PRO A 118 -19.64 -1.15 -13.90
N ILE A 119 -20.65 -0.50 -13.32
CA ILE A 119 -20.49 0.84 -12.72
C ILE A 119 -19.54 0.79 -11.53
N ALA A 120 -19.72 -0.15 -10.60
CA ALA A 120 -18.91 -0.24 -9.38
C ALA A 120 -17.44 -0.53 -9.68
N PHE A 121 -17.15 -1.51 -10.54
CA PHE A 121 -15.79 -1.82 -10.95
C PHE A 121 -15.19 -0.79 -11.89
N GLY A 122 -16.01 -0.09 -12.69
CA GLY A 122 -15.62 1.06 -13.47
C GLY A 122 -15.10 2.20 -12.61
N ALA A 123 -15.90 2.60 -11.62
CA ALA A 123 -15.52 3.63 -10.64
C ALA A 123 -14.26 3.20 -9.86
N THR A 124 -14.21 1.95 -9.40
CA THR A 124 -13.04 1.40 -8.71
C THR A 124 -11.80 1.39 -9.62
N GLY A 125 -11.96 1.04 -10.90
CA GLY A 125 -10.91 1.06 -11.90
C GLY A 125 -10.37 2.46 -12.17
N LEU A 126 -11.25 3.48 -12.25
CA LEU A 126 -10.85 4.89 -12.36
C LEU A 126 -10.01 5.33 -11.15
N VAL A 127 -10.48 5.01 -9.95
CA VAL A 127 -9.75 5.33 -8.71
C VAL A 127 -8.39 4.61 -8.67
N ALA A 128 -8.34 3.33 -9.02
CA ALA A 128 -7.10 2.57 -9.10
C ALA A 128 -6.13 3.14 -10.15
N GLY A 129 -6.64 3.58 -11.30
CA GLY A 129 -5.87 4.23 -12.36
C GLY A 129 -5.30 5.58 -11.91
N TRP A 130 -6.09 6.37 -11.18
CA TRP A 130 -5.63 7.60 -10.55
C TRP A 130 -4.50 7.35 -9.56
N PHE A 131 -4.66 6.41 -8.63
CA PHE A 131 -3.59 6.03 -7.69
C PHE A 131 -2.33 5.56 -8.42
N TRP A 132 -2.48 4.72 -9.44
CA TRP A 132 -1.35 4.24 -10.25
C TRP A 132 -0.59 5.40 -10.91
N PHE A 133 -1.32 6.37 -11.45
CA PHE A 133 -0.74 7.56 -12.07
C PHE A 133 -0.03 8.47 -11.05
N VAL A 134 -0.66 8.73 -9.91
CA VAL A 134 -0.08 9.55 -8.83
C VAL A 134 1.21 8.93 -8.32
N PHE A 135 1.20 7.63 -7.98
CA PHE A 135 2.41 6.94 -7.49
C PHE A 135 3.51 6.88 -8.54
N LYS A 136 3.16 6.72 -9.83
CA LYS A 136 4.15 6.78 -10.91
C LYS A 136 4.78 8.17 -11.01
N ARG A 137 4.00 9.24 -10.87
CA ARG A 137 4.53 10.63 -10.87
C ARG A 137 5.39 10.95 -9.65
N GLN A 138 5.11 10.35 -8.51
CA GLN A 138 5.84 10.59 -7.25
C GLN A 138 7.14 9.79 -7.13
N GLY A 139 7.50 8.98 -8.14
CA GLY A 139 8.71 8.15 -8.11
C GLY A 139 8.59 6.89 -7.24
N GLY A 140 7.39 6.60 -6.75
CA GLY A 140 7.06 5.39 -6.00
C GLY A 140 5.77 5.53 -5.19
N THR A 141 5.40 4.47 -4.46
CA THR A 141 4.21 4.48 -3.59
C THR A 141 4.40 5.30 -2.32
N SER A 142 5.63 5.38 -1.80
CA SER A 142 5.99 6.18 -0.63
C SER A 142 7.50 6.24 -0.49
N TYR A 143 8.04 7.30 0.12
CA TYR A 143 9.40 7.33 0.67
C TYR A 143 9.40 8.19 1.94
N LEU A 144 10.33 7.94 2.86
CA LEU A 144 10.55 8.78 4.03
C LEU A 144 12.00 9.23 4.02
N LEU A 145 12.22 10.51 3.74
CA LEU A 145 13.53 11.15 3.83
C LEU A 145 13.66 11.82 5.19
N LEU A 146 14.66 11.40 5.95
CA LEU A 146 14.98 11.95 7.26
C LEU A 146 16.36 12.62 7.18
N THR A 147 16.41 13.92 7.39
CA THR A 147 17.65 14.68 7.50
C THR A 147 17.79 15.22 8.93
N PRO A 148 18.98 15.64 9.37
CA PRO A 148 19.15 16.20 10.72
C PRO A 148 18.24 17.40 11.02
N GLU A 149 17.84 18.14 9.98
CA GLU A 149 17.03 19.37 10.11
C GLU A 149 15.55 19.15 9.78
N THR A 150 15.24 18.25 8.85
CA THR A 150 13.91 18.12 8.26
C THR A 150 13.51 16.68 8.03
N PHE A 151 12.22 16.45 7.88
CA PHE A 151 11.68 15.18 7.38
C PHE A 151 10.75 15.45 6.19
N LYS A 152 10.69 14.51 5.25
CA LYS A 152 9.84 14.58 4.07
C LYS A 152 9.25 13.23 3.71
N PHE A 153 7.97 13.19 3.35
CA PHE A 153 7.33 12.03 2.76
C PHE A 153 6.17 12.45 1.85
N PRO A 154 5.94 11.76 0.72
CA PRO A 154 4.85 12.10 -0.17
C PRO A 154 3.50 11.69 0.45
N ASN A 155 2.51 12.53 0.21
CA ASN A 155 1.09 12.24 0.43
C ASN A 155 0.37 12.27 -0.93
N LEU A 156 -0.89 11.86 -0.96
CA LEU A 156 -1.70 11.88 -2.19
C LEU A 156 -1.84 13.31 -2.72
N GLY A 157 -1.06 13.62 -3.76
CA GLY A 157 -1.08 14.94 -4.43
C GLY A 157 -0.24 16.05 -3.77
N SER A 158 0.40 15.82 -2.62
CA SER A 158 1.28 16.80 -1.96
C SER A 158 2.53 16.15 -1.38
N LEU A 159 3.54 16.96 -1.04
CA LEU A 159 4.70 16.52 -0.29
C LEU A 159 4.53 16.96 1.16
N ASN A 160 4.40 16.02 2.09
CA ASN A 160 4.44 16.35 3.50
C ASN A 160 5.90 16.59 3.88
N SER A 161 6.18 17.75 4.46
CA SER A 161 7.51 18.09 4.95
C SER A 161 7.42 18.97 6.17
N GLY A 162 8.38 18.85 7.08
CA GLY A 162 8.45 19.69 8.26
C GLY A 162 9.86 19.70 8.86
N LYS A 163 10.10 20.65 9.76
CA LYS A 163 11.27 20.62 10.64
C LYS A 163 10.92 19.86 11.91
N TRP A 164 11.90 19.20 12.48
CA TRP A 164 11.71 18.45 13.72
C TRP A 164 11.23 19.32 14.89
N ASP A 165 11.73 20.55 14.97
CA ASP A 165 11.43 21.47 16.07
C ASP A 165 10.01 22.03 16.01
N ASP A 166 9.38 21.92 14.83
CA ASP A 166 8.00 22.31 14.59
C ASP A 166 7.02 21.17 14.92
N ILE A 167 7.49 19.98 15.30
CA ILE A 167 6.62 18.87 15.71
C ILE A 167 6.11 19.10 17.14
N ALA A 168 4.79 19.03 17.32
CA ALA A 168 4.12 19.05 18.61
C ALA A 168 3.85 17.63 19.15
N SER A 169 3.51 16.67 18.28
CA SER A 169 3.33 15.27 18.67
C SER A 169 3.48 14.29 17.52
N VAL A 170 3.89 13.05 17.82
CA VAL A 170 3.89 11.93 16.87
C VAL A 170 3.06 10.78 17.46
N THR A 171 1.91 10.46 16.87
CA THR A 171 0.96 9.45 17.34
C THR A 171 0.74 8.35 16.31
N ASP A 172 0.28 7.19 16.80
CA ASP A 172 -0.11 6.00 16.02
C ASP A 172 -1.64 5.93 15.83
N ARG A 173 -2.34 7.01 16.19
CA ARG A 173 -3.80 7.13 16.16
C ARG A 173 -4.20 8.47 15.59
N LEU A 174 -5.28 8.47 14.81
CA LEU A 174 -5.94 9.69 14.37
C LEU A 174 -6.77 10.28 15.51
N PRO A 175 -6.90 11.62 15.60
CA PRO A 175 -7.66 12.28 16.68
C PRO A 175 -9.15 11.91 16.71
N ALA A 176 -9.74 11.57 15.56
CA ALA A 176 -11.19 11.42 15.39
C ALA A 176 -11.64 10.08 14.80
N GLU A 177 -10.70 9.18 14.44
CA GLU A 177 -11.03 7.94 13.72
C GLU A 177 -10.25 6.74 14.29
N GLU A 178 -10.97 5.68 14.64
CA GLU A 178 -10.38 4.35 14.80
C GLU A 178 -10.26 3.70 13.42
N ARG A 179 -9.02 3.46 12.99
CA ARG A 179 -8.73 2.71 11.75
C ARG A 179 -8.29 1.29 12.07
N PHE A 180 -8.65 0.36 11.19
CA PHE A 180 -8.20 -1.04 11.28
C PHE A 180 -6.70 -1.22 10.98
N TRP A 181 -6.03 -0.16 10.51
CA TRP A 181 -4.59 -0.10 10.26
C TRP A 181 -3.96 1.02 11.10
N THR A 182 -2.67 0.90 11.43
CA THR A 182 -1.93 1.86 12.25
C THR A 182 -1.34 2.98 11.37
N PRO A 183 -1.87 4.22 11.38
CA PRO A 183 -1.25 5.34 10.70
C PRO A 183 -0.08 5.91 11.52
N MET A 184 0.80 6.67 10.86
CA MET A 184 1.72 7.58 11.55
C MET A 184 1.19 9.00 11.38
N VAL A 185 0.87 9.65 12.50
CA VAL A 185 0.28 10.99 12.53
C VAL A 185 1.26 11.94 13.22
N ILE A 186 1.62 13.02 12.54
CA ILE A 186 2.52 14.06 13.04
C ILE A 186 1.71 15.34 13.14
N THR A 187 1.52 15.83 14.35
CA THR A 187 0.90 17.13 14.60
C THR A 187 2.00 18.17 14.73
N MET A 188 1.93 19.21 13.91
CA MET A 188 2.84 20.34 13.94
C MET A 188 2.37 21.40 14.95
N ARG A 189 3.27 22.27 15.39
CA ARG A 189 3.00 23.35 16.36
C ARG A 189 2.03 24.41 15.83
N ASP A 190 1.96 24.59 14.52
CA ASP A 190 0.98 25.45 13.86
C ASP A 190 -0.43 24.82 13.77
N GLY A 191 -0.60 23.60 14.29
CA GLY A 191 -1.85 22.84 14.28
C GLY A 191 -2.06 22.00 13.02
N SER A 192 -1.16 22.06 12.03
CA SER A 192 -1.25 21.21 10.84
C SER A 192 -0.98 19.74 11.18
N ILE A 193 -1.63 18.83 10.45
CA ILE A 193 -1.52 17.38 10.67
C ILE A 193 -0.98 16.71 9.41
N LEU A 194 0.19 16.08 9.53
CA LEU A 194 0.82 15.29 8.46
C LEU A 194 0.58 13.81 8.75
N THR A 195 -0.11 13.10 7.85
CA THR A 195 -0.46 11.69 8.04
C THR A 195 0.22 10.82 6.99
N MET A 196 0.84 9.73 7.44
CA MET A 196 1.25 8.61 6.59
C MET A 196 0.30 7.44 6.86
N ASP A 197 -0.49 7.08 5.84
CA ASP A 197 -1.54 6.07 6.00
C ASP A 197 -1.01 4.65 6.12
N SER A 198 0.16 4.34 5.57
CA SER A 198 0.63 2.94 5.49
C SER A 198 2.09 2.77 5.94
N PRO A 199 2.43 3.09 7.21
CA PRO A 199 3.77 2.80 7.75
C PRO A 199 4.04 1.29 7.80
N GLY A 200 2.99 0.46 7.78
CA GLY A 200 3.09 -1.01 7.67
C GLY A 200 3.74 -1.52 6.38
N SER A 201 3.91 -0.66 5.35
CA SER A 201 4.66 -0.98 4.13
C SER A 201 6.18 -0.88 4.31
N TYR A 202 6.62 -0.21 5.37
CA TYR A 202 8.03 0.00 5.71
C TYR A 202 8.53 -1.01 6.72
N THR A 203 7.82 -1.15 7.83
CA THR A 203 8.13 -2.11 8.89
C THR A 203 6.87 -2.90 9.23
N PRO A 204 6.98 -4.15 9.74
CA PRO A 204 5.81 -4.88 10.21
C PRO A 204 4.98 -4.01 11.19
N LYS A 205 3.70 -3.79 10.87
CA LYS A 205 2.76 -2.90 11.59
C LYS A 205 3.09 -1.41 11.59
N GLY A 206 4.22 -0.99 11.03
CA GLY A 206 4.68 0.39 11.08
C GLY A 206 5.22 0.84 12.43
N THR A 207 5.22 -0.03 13.44
CA THR A 207 5.55 0.33 14.83
C THR A 207 7.01 0.81 14.94
N ALA A 208 7.95 0.06 14.38
CA ALA A 208 9.36 0.43 14.44
C ALA A 208 9.64 1.76 13.71
N LEU A 209 8.93 2.01 12.60
CA LEU A 209 9.02 3.30 11.88
C LEU A 209 8.48 4.47 12.72
N ILE A 210 7.32 4.30 13.37
CA ILE A 210 6.71 5.33 14.23
C ILE A 210 7.61 5.61 15.44
N GLU A 211 8.19 4.58 16.04
CA GLU A 211 9.11 4.72 17.17
C GLU A 211 10.42 5.39 16.74
N LEU A 212 10.95 5.10 15.55
CA LEU A 212 12.10 5.80 15.00
C LEU A 212 11.83 7.31 14.85
N MET A 213 10.65 7.66 14.31
CA MET A 213 10.23 9.06 14.16
C MET A 213 10.08 9.76 15.52
N ARG A 214 9.45 9.09 16.49
CA ARG A 214 9.33 9.59 17.88
C ARG A 214 10.68 9.79 18.54
N PHE A 215 11.62 8.87 18.31
CA PHE A 215 12.96 8.93 18.87
C PHE A 215 13.71 10.18 18.40
N TYR A 216 13.85 10.39 17.09
CA TYR A 216 14.59 11.55 16.56
C TYR A 216 13.91 12.90 16.81
N TRP A 217 12.59 12.89 16.97
CA TRP A 217 11.86 14.06 17.45
C TRP A 217 12.27 14.42 18.89
N ARG A 218 12.30 13.43 19.80
CA ARG A 218 12.61 13.63 21.23
C ARG A 218 14.11 13.77 21.55
N HIS A 219 14.98 13.33 20.64
CA HIS A 219 16.43 13.32 20.81
C HIS A 219 17.14 14.11 19.71
N PRO A 220 17.07 15.46 19.72
CA PRO A 220 17.76 16.30 18.75
C PRO A 220 19.27 16.03 18.64
N GLU A 221 19.90 15.69 19.77
CA GLU A 221 21.32 15.37 19.88
C GLU A 221 21.74 14.12 19.10
N GLN A 222 20.81 13.20 18.87
CA GLN A 222 21.07 11.94 18.15
C GLN A 222 20.80 12.05 16.65
N ARG A 223 20.36 13.20 16.13
CA ARG A 223 20.00 13.35 14.69
C ARG A 223 21.20 13.22 13.74
N HIS A 224 22.43 13.31 14.24
CA HIS A 224 23.63 13.02 13.45
C HIS A 224 23.65 11.57 12.92
N GLU A 225 22.96 10.65 13.61
CA GLU A 225 22.81 9.25 13.19
C GLU A 225 22.05 9.10 11.85
N LEU A 226 21.33 10.14 11.42
CA LEU A 226 20.59 10.15 10.15
C LEU A 226 21.52 10.26 8.94
N THR A 227 22.79 10.60 9.11
CA THR A 227 23.78 10.75 8.01
C THR A 227 24.89 9.70 8.04
N ASP A 228 25.04 8.94 9.13
CA ASP A 228 26.14 7.98 9.31
C ASP A 228 25.71 6.50 9.32
N GLY A 229 24.40 6.24 9.14
CA GLY A 229 23.82 4.91 9.13
C GLY A 229 23.33 4.41 10.50
N GLY A 230 23.59 5.13 11.59
CA GLY A 230 23.13 4.77 12.94
C GLY A 230 21.60 4.64 13.03
N ALA A 231 20.86 5.42 12.24
CA ALA A 231 19.41 5.32 12.13
C ALA A 231 18.92 3.96 11.62
N LEU A 232 19.67 3.32 10.72
CA LEU A 232 19.33 2.01 10.20
C LEU A 232 19.57 0.93 11.25
N ASP A 233 20.67 1.02 11.99
CA ASP A 233 20.97 0.09 13.07
C ASP A 233 19.94 0.21 14.19
N ARG A 234 19.55 1.45 14.53
CA ARG A 234 18.47 1.72 15.49
C ARG A 234 17.16 1.11 15.03
N LEU A 235 16.77 1.32 13.77
CA LEU A 235 15.57 0.73 13.21
C LEU A 235 15.59 -0.81 13.32
N ARG A 236 16.72 -1.46 13.01
CA ARG A 236 16.89 -2.92 13.16
C ARG A 236 16.76 -3.40 14.61
N THR A 237 17.18 -2.61 15.60
CA THR A 237 16.99 -2.95 17.01
C THR A 237 15.54 -2.77 17.48
N MET A 238 14.79 -1.86 16.86
CA MET A 238 13.37 -1.63 17.12
C MET A 238 12.49 -2.68 16.45
N GLU A 239 12.97 -3.33 15.39
CA GLU A 239 12.32 -4.50 14.84
C GLU A 239 12.43 -5.68 15.82
N PRO A 240 11.31 -6.36 16.16
CA PRO A 240 11.36 -7.52 17.03
C PRO A 240 12.33 -8.56 16.47
N GLN A 241 13.34 -8.93 17.28
CA GLN A 241 14.43 -9.83 16.88
C GLN A 241 13.91 -11.04 16.11
N ARG A 242 14.35 -11.18 14.86
CA ARG A 242 14.17 -12.40 14.06
C ARG A 242 14.81 -13.56 14.83
N SER A 243 13.99 -14.48 15.33
CA SER A 243 14.48 -15.81 15.69
C SER A 243 15.14 -16.40 14.43
N PRO A 244 16.42 -16.82 14.48
CA PRO A 244 17.10 -17.38 13.32
C PRO A 244 16.34 -18.64 12.90
N ARG A 245 15.78 -18.63 11.69
CA ARG A 245 15.26 -19.85 11.06
C ARG A 245 16.42 -20.84 10.96
N ALA A 246 16.38 -21.88 11.78
CA ALA A 246 17.08 -23.12 11.47
C ALA A 246 16.67 -23.53 10.05
N LYS A 247 17.64 -23.59 9.15
CA LYS A 247 17.44 -24.17 7.81
C LYS A 247 17.08 -25.66 8.01
N PRO A 248 16.16 -26.20 7.19
CA PRO A 248 15.98 -27.65 7.11
C PRO A 248 17.25 -28.33 6.61
#